data_AF-A0A946UIB2-F1
#
_entry.id   AF-A0A946UIB2-F1
#
_cell.length_a   1.000
_cell.length_b   1.000
_cell.length_c   1.000
_cell.angle_alpha   90.00
_cell.angle_beta   90.00
_cell.angle_gamma   90.00
#
_symmetry.space_group_name_H-M   'P 1'
#
loop_
_entity.id
_entity.type
_entity.pdbx_description
1 polymer ?
#
loop_
_entity_poly.entity_id
_entity_poly.type
_entity_poly.pdbx_seq_one_letter_code
_entity_poly.pdbx_strand_id
1 'polypeptide(L)'
;MRDYLKMLAQRNELTVINATVDPEYELAAVTQALQARNDNVIEFRDVRGASMPVVTNVFGSRRRLCEMIGASDGNFCRRWTELYPAATAGPLPTAAAPAGKRVSGKLHDLPQITYFEKDGGPYITSALFLAQHPDTGVANLSFHRSQCISDTELRV
;
A
#
# COMPACT_ATOMS: atom_id res chain seq x y z
N MET A 1 -4.11 8.43 4.76
CA MET A 1 -3.10 8.31 3.67
C MET A 1 -2.77 9.66 3.02
N ARG A 2 -3.72 10.44 2.49
CA ARG A 2 -3.41 11.74 1.84
C ARG A 2 -2.63 12.71 2.72
N ASP A 3 -3.05 12.88 3.98
CA ASP A 3 -2.34 13.77 4.91
C ASP A 3 -0.97 13.24 5.30
N TYR A 4 -0.81 11.91 5.32
CA TYR A 4 0.48 11.28 5.51
C TYR A 4 1.44 11.59 4.35
N LEU A 5 0.99 11.49 3.09
CA LEU A 5 1.79 11.88 1.93
C LEU A 5 2.15 13.38 1.94
N LYS A 6 1.22 14.26 2.33
CA LYS A 6 1.51 15.70 2.50
C LYS A 6 2.59 15.94 3.55
N MET A 7 2.52 15.24 4.69
CA MET A 7 3.54 15.31 5.73
C MET A 7 4.90 14.85 5.20
N LEU A 8 4.95 13.74 4.47
CA LEU A 8 6.20 13.25 3.87
C LEU A 8 6.77 14.24 2.84
N ALA A 9 5.91 14.87 2.03
CA ALA A 9 6.32 15.91 1.08
C ALA A 9 6.96 17.10 1.80
N GLN A 10 6.36 17.57 2.91
CA GLN A 10 6.92 18.66 3.72
C GLN A 10 8.28 18.32 4.35
N ARG A 11 8.55 17.03 4.57
CA ARG A 11 9.82 16.53 5.13
C ARG A 11 10.86 16.17 4.06
N ASN A 12 10.59 16.38 2.77
CA ASN A 12 11.42 15.91 1.65
C ASN A 12 11.62 14.37 1.63
N GLU A 13 10.66 13.63 2.17
CA GLU A 13 10.67 12.15 2.23
C GLU A 13 9.73 11.50 1.19
N LEU A 14 9.24 12.31 0.25
CA LEU A 14 8.40 11.92 -0.88
C LEU A 14 9.09 12.32 -2.18
N THR A 15 9.42 11.34 -3.02
CA THR A 15 9.92 11.53 -4.37
C THR A 15 8.74 11.46 -5.34
N VAL A 16 8.52 12.53 -6.10
CA VAL A 16 7.44 12.60 -7.08
C VAL A 16 7.99 12.42 -8.49
N ILE A 17 7.42 11.46 -9.22
CA ILE A 17 7.72 11.20 -10.62
C ILE A 17 6.55 11.71 -11.46
N ASN A 18 6.82 12.76 -12.26
CA ASN A 18 5.84 13.34 -13.18
C ASN A 18 5.98 12.80 -14.61
N ALA A 19 7.07 12.11 -14.92
CA ALA A 19 7.22 11.45 -16.22
C ALA A 19 6.22 10.27 -16.30
N THR A 20 5.67 10.05 -17.49
CA THR A 20 4.84 8.88 -17.77
C THR A 20 5.69 7.61 -17.64
N VAL A 21 5.23 6.66 -16.83
CA VAL A 21 5.93 5.38 -16.60
C VAL A 21 5.06 4.22 -17.04
N ASP A 22 5.68 3.21 -17.66
CA ASP A 22 5.04 1.95 -18.01
C ASP A 22 4.79 1.09 -16.75
N PRO A 23 3.56 0.61 -16.53
CA PRO A 23 3.28 -0.30 -15.42
C PRO A 23 3.93 -1.68 -15.59
N GLU A 24 4.32 -2.06 -16.80
CA GLU A 24 5.01 -3.31 -17.07
C GLU A 24 6.53 -3.15 -16.87
N TYR A 25 7.03 -3.69 -15.75
CA TYR A 25 8.44 -3.71 -15.32
C TYR A 25 9.07 -2.34 -15.03
N GLU A 26 8.80 -1.28 -15.80
CA GLU A 26 9.46 0.02 -15.66
C GLU A 26 9.20 0.64 -14.29
N LEU A 27 7.93 0.70 -13.84
CA LEU A 27 7.59 1.22 -12.52
C LEU A 27 8.31 0.48 -11.39
N ALA A 28 8.41 -0.85 -11.50
CA ALA A 28 9.11 -1.68 -10.53
C ALA A 28 10.63 -1.44 -10.56
N ALA A 29 11.22 -1.35 -11.75
CA ALA A 29 12.64 -1.07 -11.94
C ALA A 29 13.03 0.33 -11.42
N VAL A 30 12.21 1.35 -11.70
CA VAL A 30 12.40 2.71 -11.17
C VAL A 30 12.29 2.72 -9.65
N THR A 31 11.30 2.00 -9.09
CA THR A 31 11.17 1.84 -7.64
C THR A 31 12.43 1.23 -7.03
N GLN A 32 12.94 0.14 -7.61
CA GLN A 32 14.16 -0.54 -7.14
C GLN A 32 15.40 0.36 -7.23
N ALA A 33 15.56 1.09 -8.34
CA ALA A 33 16.69 1.99 -8.54
C ALA A 33 16.70 3.16 -7.54
N LEU A 34 15.52 3.66 -7.17
CA LEU A 34 15.38 4.71 -6.16
C LEU A 34 15.61 4.19 -4.73
N GLN A 35 15.11 2.99 -4.42
CA GLN A 35 15.36 2.31 -3.14
C GLN A 35 16.86 2.11 -2.85
N ALA A 36 17.66 1.90 -3.89
CA ALA A 36 19.11 1.79 -3.76
C ALA A 36 19.81 3.12 -3.39
N ARG A 37 19.13 4.26 -3.55
CA ARG A 37 19.68 5.61 -3.29
C ARG A 37 19.18 6.20 -1.98
N ASN A 38 17.89 6.02 -1.68
CA ASN A 38 17.25 6.46 -0.44
C ASN A 38 15.99 5.65 -0.17
N ASP A 39 15.40 5.86 1.01
CA ASP A 39 14.22 5.13 1.48
C ASP A 39 12.92 5.95 1.31
N ASN A 40 12.90 6.96 0.43
CA ASN A 40 11.74 7.83 0.22
C ASN A 40 10.53 7.05 -0.30
N VAL A 41 9.34 7.54 0.05
CA VAL A 41 8.11 7.11 -0.63
C VAL A 41 8.13 7.66 -2.04
N ILE A 42 7.65 6.88 -3.00
CA ILE A 42 7.66 7.27 -4.41
C ILE A 42 6.21 7.41 -4.88
N GLU A 43 5.87 8.57 -5.43
CA GLU A 43 4.57 8.83 -6.06
C GLU A 43 4.76 8.96 -7.58
N PHE A 44 4.23 8.00 -8.31
CA PHE A 44 4.11 8.03 -9.77
C PHE A 44 2.78 8.69 -10.12
N ARG A 45 2.82 9.90 -10.69
CA ARG A 45 1.61 10.66 -11.01
C ARG A 45 0.95 10.26 -12.32
N ASP A 46 1.74 9.75 -13.25
CA ASP A 46 1.28 9.33 -14.56
C ASP A 46 1.82 7.93 -14.87
N VAL A 47 0.93 6.94 -14.74
CA VAL A 47 1.23 5.54 -15.07
C VAL A 47 0.36 5.17 -16.26
N ARG A 48 0.99 4.68 -17.33
CA ARG A 48 0.31 4.41 -18.60
C ARG A 48 -0.89 3.48 -18.37
N GLY A 49 -2.07 3.90 -18.84
CA GLY A 49 -3.31 3.14 -18.72
C GLY A 49 -3.99 3.20 -17.35
N ALA A 50 -3.39 3.84 -16.34
CA ALA A 50 -4.02 4.03 -15.04
C ALA A 50 -4.73 5.40 -14.96
N SER A 51 -5.92 5.42 -14.35
CA SER A 51 -6.68 6.66 -14.10
C SER A 51 -6.28 7.38 -12.80
N MET A 52 -5.34 6.82 -12.05
CA MET A 52 -4.96 7.27 -10.71
C MET A 52 -3.46 7.09 -10.46
N PRO A 53 -2.86 7.91 -9.58
CA PRO A 53 -1.45 7.79 -9.25
C PRO A 53 -1.15 6.52 -8.46
N VAL A 54 0.09 6.05 -8.55
CA VAL A 54 0.61 4.89 -7.82
C VAL A 54 1.61 5.37 -6.78
N VAL A 55 1.45 4.91 -5.54
CA VAL A 55 2.41 5.17 -4.46
C VAL A 55 3.10 3.86 -4.08
N THR A 56 4.43 3.87 -4.06
CA THR A 56 5.25 2.72 -3.67
C THR A 56 6.18 3.07 -2.50
N ASN A 57 6.82 2.05 -1.94
CA ASN A 57 7.85 2.17 -0.90
C ASN A 57 7.38 2.78 0.45
N VAL A 58 6.06 2.78 0.73
CA VAL A 58 5.48 3.34 1.97
C VAL A 58 6.11 2.78 3.25
N PHE A 59 6.43 1.49 3.25
CA PHE A 59 7.04 0.79 4.40
C PHE A 59 8.54 0.52 4.24
N GLY A 60 9.19 1.13 3.23
CA GLY A 60 10.59 0.84 2.86
C GLY A 60 11.66 1.40 3.78
N SER A 61 11.28 1.96 4.94
CA SER A 61 12.21 2.62 5.86
C SER A 61 11.98 2.16 7.29
N ARG A 62 13.04 1.68 7.93
CA ARG A 62 13.00 1.23 9.33
C ARG A 62 12.63 2.36 10.29
N ARG A 63 13.19 3.56 10.06
CA ARG A 63 12.88 4.78 10.82
C ARG A 63 11.41 5.16 10.68
N ARG A 64 10.91 5.19 9.44
CA ARG A 64 9.50 5.50 9.14
C ARG A 64 8.54 4.49 9.77
N LEU A 65 8.88 3.20 9.74
CA LEU A 65 8.12 2.15 10.42
C LEU A 65 8.10 2.34 11.94
N CYS A 66 9.23 2.73 12.55
CA CYS A 66 9.28 3.11 13.96
C CYS A 66 8.30 4.26 14.25
N GLU A 67 8.39 5.34 13.48
CA GLU A 67 7.54 6.53 13.66
C GLU A 67 6.05 6.20 13.57
N MET A 68 5.64 5.34 12.62
CA MET A 68 4.23 4.94 12.45
C MET A 68 3.62 4.31 13.70
N ILE A 69 4.40 3.59 14.51
CA ILE A 69 3.93 2.93 15.73
C ILE A 69 4.34 3.69 17.01
N GLY A 70 4.96 4.87 16.89
CA GLY A 70 5.51 5.61 18.02
C GLY A 70 6.68 4.92 18.70
N ALA A 71 7.46 4.14 17.95
CA ALA A 71 8.71 3.52 18.39
C ALA A 71 9.92 4.41 18.07
N SER A 72 11.03 4.11 18.74
CA SER A 72 12.36 4.62 18.46
C SER A 72 13.28 3.46 18.06
N ASP A 73 14.51 3.79 17.64
CA ASP A 73 15.50 2.75 17.36
C ASP A 73 15.75 1.89 18.61
N GLY A 74 15.81 0.58 18.41
CA GLY A 74 16.02 -0.41 19.46
C GLY A 74 14.78 -0.85 20.26
N ASN A 75 13.63 -0.17 20.18
CA ASN A 75 12.44 -0.54 20.99
C ASN A 75 11.22 -1.04 20.19
N PHE A 76 11.35 -1.21 18.87
CA PHE A 76 10.23 -1.56 17.99
C PHE A 76 9.44 -2.79 18.45
N CYS A 77 10.11 -3.91 18.76
CA CYS A 77 9.43 -5.13 19.18
C CYS A 77 8.65 -4.93 20.49
N ARG A 78 9.24 -4.19 21.44
CA ARG A 78 8.57 -3.83 22.70
C ARG A 78 7.33 -3.00 22.42
N ARG A 79 7.46 -1.93 21.62
CA ARG A 79 6.35 -1.04 21.28
C ARG A 79 5.23 -1.80 20.55
N TRP A 80 5.59 -2.71 19.65
CA TRP A 80 4.65 -3.57 18.95
C TRP A 80 3.83 -4.45 19.93
N THR A 81 4.49 -5.09 20.89
CA THR A 81 3.83 -5.88 21.93
C THR A 81 2.91 -5.03 22.81
N GLU A 82 3.30 -3.80 23.15
CA GLU A 82 2.46 -2.87 23.92
C GLU A 82 1.18 -2.46 23.17
N LEU A 83 1.23 -2.40 21.84
CA LEU A 83 0.08 -2.05 20.99
C LEU A 83 -0.86 -3.23 20.75
N TYR A 84 -0.35 -4.46 20.78
CA TYR A 84 -1.10 -5.66 20.42
C TYR A 84 -2.43 -5.84 21.19
N PRO A 85 -2.48 -5.68 22.54
CA PRO A 85 -3.74 -5.81 23.27
C PRO A 85 -4.78 -4.78 22.83
N ALA A 86 -4.39 -3.52 22.63
CA ALA A 86 -5.30 -2.47 22.17
C ALA A 86 -5.77 -2.69 20.73
N ALA A 87 -4.92 -3.25 19.86
CA ALA A 87 -5.26 -3.56 18.48
C ALA A 87 -6.19 -4.78 18.33
N THR A 88 -6.25 -5.63 19.35
CA THR A 88 -7.04 -6.87 19.37
C THR A 88 -8.23 -6.82 20.33
N ALA A 89 -8.32 -5.77 21.16
CA ALA A 89 -9.39 -5.59 22.13
C ALA A 89 -10.62 -4.95 21.46
N GLY A 90 -11.68 -5.76 21.35
CA GLY A 90 -13.01 -5.28 20.99
C GLY A 90 -13.25 -5.10 19.49
N PRO A 91 -14.48 -4.70 19.12
CA PRO A 91 -14.84 -4.48 17.73
C PRO A 91 -13.99 -3.35 17.12
N LEU A 92 -13.65 -3.48 15.84
CA LEU A 92 -12.96 -2.42 15.10
C LEU A 92 -13.68 -1.08 15.32
N PRO A 93 -12.95 0.01 15.61
CA PRO A 93 -13.55 1.33 15.75
C PRO A 93 -14.38 1.64 14.52
N THR A 94 -15.63 2.06 14.72
CA THR A 94 -16.48 2.54 13.63
C THR A 94 -15.96 3.92 13.24
N ALA A 95 -14.94 3.95 12.40
CA ALA A 95 -14.52 5.19 11.76
C ALA A 95 -15.62 5.60 10.78
N ALA A 96 -16.02 6.88 10.81
CA ALA A 96 -16.81 7.44 9.73
C ALA A 96 -16.08 7.13 8.41
N ALA A 97 -16.82 6.61 7.42
CA ALA A 97 -16.24 6.34 6.12
C ALA A 97 -15.54 7.63 5.64
N PRO A 98 -14.29 7.55 5.18
CA PRO A 98 -13.56 8.74 4.76
C PRO A 98 -14.42 9.52 3.76
N ALA A 99 -14.44 10.85 3.90
CA ALA A 99 -15.17 11.74 3.01
C ALA A 99 -14.69 11.50 1.56
N GLY A 100 -15.43 10.69 0.82
CA GLY A 100 -15.03 10.19 -0.48
C GLY A 100 -16.21 9.51 -1.15
N LYS A 101 -16.44 9.85 -2.42
CA LYS A 101 -17.46 9.22 -3.25
C LYS A 101 -17.04 7.77 -3.49
N ARG A 102 -17.89 6.81 -3.15
CA ARG A 102 -17.74 5.43 -3.63
C ARG A 102 -17.99 5.44 -5.13
N VAL A 103 -17.07 4.85 -5.89
CA VAL A 103 -17.16 4.75 -7.35
C VAL A 103 -17.18 3.26 -7.69
N SER A 104 -18.11 2.87 -8.56
CA SER A 104 -18.12 1.52 -9.14
C SER A 104 -17.13 1.48 -10.29
N GLY A 105 -16.42 0.36 -10.43
CA GLY A 105 -15.41 0.17 -11.46
C GLY A 105 -15.03 -1.30 -11.59
N LYS A 106 -14.21 -1.58 -12.60
CA LYS A 106 -13.63 -2.88 -12.91
C LYS A 106 -12.25 -3.01 -12.28
N LEU A 107 -11.77 -4.23 -12.09
CA LEU A 107 -10.40 -4.44 -11.60
C LEU A 107 -9.33 -3.86 -12.54
N HIS A 108 -9.58 -3.87 -13.86
CA HIS A 108 -8.69 -3.24 -14.84
C HIS A 108 -8.69 -1.70 -14.81
N ASP A 109 -9.62 -1.05 -14.09
CA ASP A 109 -9.56 0.40 -13.88
C ASP A 109 -8.47 0.78 -12.88
N LEU A 110 -7.96 -0.19 -12.10
CA LEU A 110 -6.82 -0.03 -11.20
C LEU A 110 -5.49 -0.15 -11.98
N PRO A 111 -4.40 0.45 -11.47
CA PRO A 111 -3.07 0.31 -12.09
C PRO A 111 -2.65 -1.16 -12.25
N GLN A 112 -2.41 -1.60 -13.49
CA GLN A 112 -2.06 -2.98 -13.84
C GLN A 112 -0.55 -3.20 -13.83
N ILE A 113 0.05 -3.27 -12.63
CA ILE A 113 1.52 -3.31 -12.46
C ILE A 113 2.04 -4.75 -12.55
N THR A 114 3.00 -4.99 -13.43
CA THR A 114 3.75 -6.25 -13.52
C THR A 114 5.17 -6.02 -13.00
N TYR A 115 5.60 -6.77 -11.99
CA TYR A 115 6.84 -6.46 -11.27
C TYR A 115 8.05 -7.18 -11.85
N PHE A 116 7.87 -8.41 -12.35
CA PHE A 116 8.94 -9.24 -12.87
C PHE A 116 8.52 -9.93 -14.17
N GLU A 117 9.48 -10.17 -15.06
CA GLU A 117 9.28 -10.80 -16.38
C GLU A 117 8.54 -12.16 -16.30
N LYS A 118 8.69 -12.88 -15.19
CA LYS A 118 8.07 -14.19 -14.96
C LYS A 118 6.77 -14.13 -14.17
N ASP A 119 6.26 -12.94 -13.85
CA ASP A 119 4.94 -12.80 -13.27
C ASP A 119 3.89 -13.28 -14.30
N GLY A 120 2.92 -14.09 -13.87
CA GLY A 120 1.85 -14.56 -14.75
C GLY A 120 0.88 -13.46 -15.21
N GLY A 121 1.08 -12.20 -14.81
CA GLY A 121 0.24 -11.04 -15.09
C GLY A 121 0.37 -9.95 -14.02
N PRO A 122 -0.48 -8.90 -14.08
CA PRO A 122 -0.46 -7.80 -13.13
C PRO A 122 -0.81 -8.22 -11.70
N TYR A 123 -0.14 -7.60 -10.72
CA TYR A 123 -0.34 -7.88 -9.30
C TYR A 123 -0.66 -6.61 -8.49
N ILE A 124 -1.55 -6.78 -7.52
CA ILE A 124 -1.72 -5.87 -6.39
C ILE A 124 -0.94 -6.46 -5.22
N THR A 125 0.14 -5.80 -4.78
CA THR A 125 1.09 -6.36 -3.79
C THR A 125 0.84 -5.90 -2.36
N SER A 126 0.00 -4.89 -2.15
CA SER A 126 -0.33 -4.32 -0.84
C SER A 126 -1.84 -4.16 -0.64
N ALA A 127 -2.63 -5.12 -1.16
CA ALA A 127 -4.06 -5.17 -0.93
C ALA A 127 -4.37 -5.62 0.50
N LEU A 128 -5.24 -4.89 1.19
CA LEU A 128 -5.77 -5.26 2.50
C LEU A 128 -7.10 -6.00 2.32
N PHE A 129 -7.14 -7.25 2.77
CA PHE A 129 -8.33 -8.08 2.78
C PHE A 129 -8.94 -8.07 4.17
N LEU A 130 -10.23 -7.74 4.24
CA LEU A 130 -11.03 -7.87 5.44
C LEU A 130 -11.97 -9.06 5.25
N ALA A 131 -11.74 -10.12 6.02
CA ALA A 131 -12.60 -11.30 6.05
C ALA A 131 -13.21 -11.45 7.45
N GLN A 132 -14.41 -12.02 7.54
CA GLN A 132 -15.06 -12.31 8.82
C GLN A 132 -15.27 -13.82 8.93
N HIS A 133 -15.03 -14.37 10.12
CA HIS A 133 -15.40 -15.75 10.41
C HIS A 133 -16.93 -15.89 10.29
N PRO A 134 -17.44 -16.87 9.52
CA PRO A 134 -18.86 -16.96 9.20
C PRO A 134 -19.74 -17.12 10.45
N ASP A 135 -19.30 -17.93 11.43
CA ASP A 135 -20.11 -18.20 12.63
C ASP A 135 -19.91 -17.17 13.75
N THR A 136 -18.68 -16.72 13.99
CA THR A 136 -18.35 -15.86 15.15
C THR A 136 -18.33 -14.37 14.82
N GLY A 137 -18.29 -14.00 13.54
CA GLY A 137 -18.16 -12.61 13.08
C GLY A 137 -16.79 -11.97 13.37
N VAL A 138 -15.84 -12.72 13.94
CA VAL A 138 -14.48 -12.24 14.22
C VAL A 138 -13.81 -11.86 12.90
N ALA A 139 -13.34 -10.62 12.81
CA ALA A 139 -12.69 -10.10 11.62
C ALA A 139 -11.19 -10.44 11.59
N ASN A 140 -10.68 -10.73 10.40
CA ASN A 140 -9.27 -10.80 10.08
C ASN A 140 -8.94 -9.74 9.02
N LEU A 141 -7.87 -8.98 9.26
CA LEU A 141 -7.35 -7.98 8.32
C LEU A 141 -5.92 -8.34 7.96
N SER A 142 -5.65 -8.60 6.69
CA SER A 142 -4.35 -9.09 6.22
C SER A 142 -3.94 -8.49 4.88
N PHE A 143 -2.63 -8.41 4.65
CA PHE A 143 -2.10 -8.16 3.32
C PHE A 143 -2.07 -9.45 2.51
N HIS A 144 -2.58 -9.41 1.28
CA HIS A 144 -2.35 -10.48 0.32
C HIS A 144 -1.85 -9.93 -1.01
N ARG A 145 -0.93 -10.67 -1.62
CA ARG A 145 -0.57 -10.48 -3.02
C ARG A 145 -1.70 -11.05 -3.87
N SER A 146 -2.20 -10.28 -4.84
CA SER A 146 -3.34 -10.70 -5.65
C SER A 146 -3.10 -10.43 -7.11
N GLN A 147 -3.22 -11.47 -7.94
CA GLN A 147 -3.11 -11.37 -9.39
C GLN A 147 -4.45 -10.90 -9.97
N CYS A 148 -4.41 -9.93 -10.87
CA CYS A 148 -5.57 -9.52 -11.66
C CYS A 148 -5.75 -10.47 -12.86
N ILE A 149 -6.93 -11.10 -12.97
CA ILE A 149 -7.22 -12.09 -14.03
C ILE A 149 -8.23 -11.55 -15.04
N SER A 150 -9.25 -10.83 -14.56
CA SER A 150 -10.30 -10.24 -15.39
C SER A 150 -10.87 -8.99 -14.73
N ASP A 151 -11.86 -8.35 -15.35
CA ASP A 151 -12.59 -7.21 -14.76
C ASP A 151 -13.21 -7.52 -13.39
N THR A 152 -13.40 -8.80 -13.04
CA THR A 152 -14.15 -9.26 -11.86
C THR A 152 -13.48 -10.36 -11.05
N GLU A 153 -12.30 -10.83 -11.46
CA GLU A 153 -11.57 -11.93 -10.78
C GLU A 153 -10.18 -11.48 -10.31
N LEU A 154 -9.93 -11.64 -9.02
CA LEU A 154 -8.60 -11.63 -8.40
C LEU A 154 -8.25 -13.05 -7.95
N ARG A 155 -6.99 -13.47 -8.14
CA ARG A 155 -6.44 -14.68 -7.52
C ARG A 155 -5.48 -14.30 -6.40
N VAL A 156 -5.75 -14.82 -5.21
CA VAL A 156 -5.10 -14.48 -3.93
C VAL A 156 -4.32 -15.67 -3.41
#